data_AF-A0A0G4FZJ7-F1
#
_entry.id   AF-A0A0G4FZJ7-F1
#
_cell.length_a   1.000
_cell.length_b   1.000
_cell.length_c   1.000
_cell.angle_alpha   90.00
_cell.angle_beta   90.00
_cell.angle_gamma   90.00
#
_symmetry.space_group_name_H-M   'P 1'
#
loop_
_entity.id
_entity.type
_entity.pdbx_description
1 polymer ?
#
loop_
_entity_poly.entity_id
_entity_poly.type
_entity_poly.pdbx_seq_one_letter_code
_entity_poly.pdbx_strand_id
1 'polypeptide(L)'
;MMDQLEKLKEKDIAAAVFSSKTSSEERVRVEGELRKDSPSLRVVYLTPEGVQRKAVKDILKGLSKRKMLALIAIDEAHCISAWGPDFRPKYLELKWMKEQLEDVPVVALTASATPKVAEDIVRHLKLASPASFHVSIVRPNIFLEVRNKQTSEDDLVGDAVNIFKDDKLEDGRLPSVLIYCLNKADCKKFAEKLRKKGMTARHYHAGVDDEERTQTQRDWIDGVIQCVVSTVAFGMGVDNKRCKYVFHFDMPPSTDRYYQEFGRCGRDGRAARAVLWFSITDVRRGKTLLMDAKKTEGGIVQRDSVECRQQIGTVGVMEKYCRNRDKVCRWHLLASHFGEGGQETQSLWTCKDWFGVAACNACADPSYDPLPPPPDLLALSEVVKAPLSLVYEHKRDRCTDQDPPPRAIYDARPRITTAILRDSLLGIPGKQTSGKNNPVKYNHLASFGKAELRNRWGAKERGQGPVTNLICELINQEYLFERGSTDLEKSRYPVLDLTDQGWEYLGHQIPSEGLQPAEPPSPRGQEQRNGGRNEVKDQRQERATDEAGDEEEIWERIGSGAQEVGQDRTETGGTADLEV
;
A
#
# COMPACT_ATOMS: atom_id res chain seq x y z
N MET A 1 -9.06 -16.09 -12.88
CA MET A 1 -9.79 -17.36 -13.05
C MET A 1 -10.90 -17.28 -14.11
N MET A 2 -11.96 -16.46 -13.96
CA MET A 2 -13.07 -16.44 -14.95
C MET A 2 -12.64 -16.02 -16.36
N ASP A 3 -11.83 -14.96 -16.50
CA ASP A 3 -11.25 -14.54 -17.80
C ASP A 3 -10.48 -15.68 -18.51
N GLN A 4 -9.70 -16.45 -17.75
CA GLN A 4 -8.96 -17.58 -18.30
C GLN A 4 -9.88 -18.75 -18.66
N LEU A 5 -10.94 -18.98 -17.87
CA LEU A 5 -11.97 -19.99 -18.19
C LEU A 5 -12.68 -19.64 -19.52
N GLU A 6 -13.05 -18.39 -19.73
CA GLU A 6 -13.68 -17.91 -20.96
C GLU A 6 -12.75 -18.13 -22.17
N LYS A 7 -11.48 -17.73 -22.06
CA LYS A 7 -10.45 -17.95 -23.10
C LYS A 7 -10.22 -19.42 -23.44
N LEU A 8 -10.31 -20.33 -22.46
CA LEU A 8 -10.20 -21.77 -22.69
C LEU A 8 -11.45 -22.33 -23.37
N LYS A 9 -12.64 -21.86 -22.98
CA LYS A 9 -13.91 -22.25 -23.62
C LYS A 9 -13.98 -21.81 -25.09
N GLU A 10 -13.50 -20.61 -25.41
CA GLU A 10 -13.40 -20.13 -26.79
C GLU A 10 -12.49 -21.02 -27.67
N LYS A 11 -11.54 -21.71 -27.06
CA LYS A 11 -10.63 -22.67 -27.71
C LYS A 11 -11.10 -24.12 -27.62
N ASP A 12 -12.34 -24.36 -27.18
CA ASP A 12 -12.92 -25.68 -26.97
C ASP A 12 -12.10 -26.58 -26.00
N ILE A 13 -11.43 -25.96 -25.02
CA ILE A 13 -10.69 -26.67 -23.98
C ILE A 13 -11.58 -26.84 -22.76
N ALA A 14 -11.89 -28.09 -22.43
CA ALA A 14 -12.70 -28.44 -21.27
C ALA A 14 -12.03 -27.98 -19.97
N ALA A 15 -12.60 -26.95 -19.35
CA ALA A 15 -12.07 -26.34 -18.13
C ALA A 15 -13.18 -26.02 -17.12
N ALA A 16 -12.83 -26.01 -15.84
CA ALA A 16 -13.73 -25.70 -14.74
C ALA A 16 -13.09 -24.76 -13.71
N VAL A 17 -13.93 -24.03 -12.97
CA VAL A 17 -13.50 -23.19 -11.84
C VAL A 17 -14.19 -23.66 -10.57
N PHE A 18 -13.39 -23.94 -9.55
CA PHE A 18 -13.87 -24.28 -8.21
C PHE A 18 -13.50 -23.15 -7.24
N SER A 19 -14.50 -22.32 -6.92
CA SER A 19 -14.35 -21.17 -6.02
C SER A 19 -15.53 -21.09 -5.04
N SER A 20 -15.48 -20.13 -4.12
CA SER A 20 -16.61 -19.80 -3.24
C SER A 20 -17.88 -19.43 -4.01
N LYS A 21 -17.75 -18.86 -5.21
CA LYS A 21 -18.87 -18.47 -6.09
C LYS A 21 -19.44 -19.61 -6.95
N THR A 22 -18.79 -20.78 -6.99
CA THR A 22 -19.30 -21.94 -7.74
C THR A 22 -20.53 -22.51 -7.03
N SER A 23 -21.63 -22.73 -7.78
CA SER A 23 -22.87 -23.29 -7.22
C SER A 23 -22.66 -24.70 -6.68
N SER A 24 -23.50 -25.13 -5.74
CA SER A 24 -23.41 -26.48 -5.16
C SER A 24 -23.58 -27.57 -6.23
N GLU A 25 -24.48 -27.37 -7.18
CA GLU A 25 -24.71 -28.28 -8.31
C GLU A 25 -23.46 -28.41 -9.20
N GLU A 26 -22.85 -27.27 -9.57
CA GLU A 26 -21.66 -27.26 -10.41
C GLU A 26 -20.46 -27.87 -9.68
N ARG A 27 -20.34 -27.67 -8.35
CA ARG A 27 -19.33 -28.35 -7.55
C ARG A 27 -19.49 -29.86 -7.60
N VAL A 28 -20.71 -30.38 -7.36
CA VAL A 28 -20.99 -31.82 -7.42
C VAL A 28 -20.68 -32.38 -8.80
N ARG A 29 -21.05 -31.66 -9.86
CA ARG A 29 -20.73 -32.02 -11.24
C ARG A 29 -19.22 -32.12 -11.48
N VAL A 30 -18.46 -31.07 -11.14
CA VAL A 30 -17.01 -31.03 -11.35
C VAL A 30 -16.31 -32.11 -10.52
N GLU A 31 -16.69 -32.28 -9.26
CA GLU A 31 -16.11 -33.34 -8.43
C GLU A 31 -16.45 -34.74 -8.95
N GLY A 32 -17.68 -34.97 -9.43
CA GLY A 32 -18.08 -36.21 -10.05
C GLY A 32 -17.30 -36.51 -11.33
N GLU A 33 -17.09 -35.48 -12.16
CA GLU A 33 -16.29 -35.58 -13.39
C GLU A 33 -14.84 -35.97 -13.11
N LEU A 34 -14.22 -35.37 -12.09
CA LEU A 34 -12.84 -35.67 -11.70
C LEU A 34 -12.67 -37.07 -11.09
N ARG A 35 -13.75 -37.67 -10.55
CA ARG A 35 -13.72 -39.03 -9.99
C ARG A 35 -13.83 -40.12 -11.05
N LYS A 36 -14.33 -39.83 -12.26
CA LYS A 36 -14.39 -40.78 -13.37
C LYS A 36 -13.00 -41.36 -13.69
N ASP A 37 -12.98 -42.56 -14.27
CA ASP A 37 -11.74 -43.23 -14.70
C ASP A 37 -11.05 -42.48 -15.84
N SER A 38 -11.83 -41.80 -16.67
CA SER A 38 -11.33 -40.91 -17.71
C SER A 38 -12.04 -39.56 -17.62
N PRO A 39 -11.55 -38.64 -16.76
CA PRO A 39 -12.08 -37.28 -16.67
C PRO A 39 -11.90 -36.55 -18.00
N SER A 40 -12.95 -35.85 -18.44
CA SER A 40 -12.90 -35.02 -19.65
C SER A 40 -12.27 -33.64 -19.42
N LEU A 41 -12.23 -33.17 -18.16
CA LEU A 41 -11.65 -31.87 -17.80
C LEU A 41 -10.13 -31.86 -17.96
N ARG A 42 -9.62 -30.85 -18.66
CA ARG A 42 -8.20 -30.64 -18.94
C ARG A 42 -7.56 -29.62 -17.99
N VAL A 43 -8.32 -28.62 -17.56
CA VAL A 43 -7.85 -27.56 -16.65
C VAL A 43 -8.87 -27.31 -15.55
N VAL A 44 -8.43 -27.28 -14.29
CA VAL A 44 -9.28 -26.94 -13.14
C VAL A 44 -8.63 -25.83 -12.34
N TYR A 45 -9.28 -24.68 -12.28
CA TYR A 45 -8.85 -23.56 -11.45
C TYR A 45 -9.40 -23.72 -10.03
N LEU A 46 -8.53 -23.62 -9.03
CA LEU A 46 -8.87 -23.72 -7.61
C LEU A 46 -8.40 -22.45 -6.90
N THR A 47 -9.13 -21.98 -5.89
CA THR A 47 -8.57 -20.99 -4.96
C THR A 47 -7.69 -21.66 -3.90
N PRO A 48 -6.75 -20.94 -3.27
CA PRO A 48 -5.96 -21.45 -2.15
C PRO A 48 -6.82 -21.99 -1.00
N GLU A 49 -8.00 -21.42 -0.75
CA GLU A 49 -8.95 -21.91 0.25
C GLU A 49 -9.69 -23.16 -0.25
N GLY A 50 -10.10 -23.17 -1.52
CA GLY A 50 -10.84 -24.27 -2.12
C GLY A 50 -10.05 -25.57 -2.14
N VAL A 51 -8.74 -25.48 -2.40
CA VAL A 51 -7.86 -26.66 -2.47
C VAL A 51 -7.56 -27.28 -1.10
N GLN A 52 -7.81 -26.55 -0.01
CA GLN A 52 -7.63 -27.08 1.34
C GLN A 52 -8.80 -27.98 1.79
N ARG A 53 -9.92 -27.99 1.06
CA ARG A 53 -11.08 -28.84 1.37
C ARG A 53 -10.71 -30.31 1.25
N LYS A 54 -11.08 -31.11 2.26
CA LYS A 54 -10.82 -32.56 2.32
C LYS A 54 -11.22 -33.29 1.03
N ALA A 55 -12.44 -33.05 0.54
CA ALA A 55 -12.95 -33.66 -0.68
C ALA A 55 -12.06 -33.39 -1.91
N VAL A 56 -11.53 -32.17 -2.04
CA VAL A 56 -10.64 -31.79 -3.14
C VAL A 56 -9.27 -32.46 -2.98
N LYS A 57 -8.71 -32.49 -1.76
CA LYS A 57 -7.45 -33.22 -1.49
C LYS A 57 -7.58 -34.70 -1.84
N ASP A 58 -8.69 -35.33 -1.49
CA ASP A 58 -8.93 -36.75 -1.78
C ASP A 58 -9.04 -37.01 -3.30
N ILE A 59 -9.71 -36.12 -4.04
CA ILE A 59 -9.76 -36.18 -5.51
C ILE A 59 -8.36 -36.05 -6.11
N LEU A 60 -7.57 -35.05 -5.69
CA LEU A 60 -6.23 -34.81 -6.23
C LEU A 60 -5.30 -35.99 -5.95
N LYS A 61 -5.36 -36.58 -4.75
CA LYS A 61 -4.63 -37.82 -4.43
C LYS A 61 -5.06 -38.99 -5.30
N GLY A 62 -6.36 -39.15 -5.54
CA GLY A 62 -6.90 -40.18 -6.43
C GLY A 62 -6.42 -40.01 -7.88
N LEU A 63 -6.43 -38.78 -8.39
CA LEU A 63 -5.91 -38.46 -9.73
C LEU A 63 -4.41 -38.72 -9.85
N SER A 64 -3.62 -38.33 -8.84
CA SER A 64 -2.18 -38.60 -8.78
C SER A 64 -1.88 -40.09 -8.81
N LYS A 65 -2.58 -40.90 -7.99
CA LYS A 65 -2.42 -42.37 -7.96
C LYS A 65 -2.73 -43.02 -9.31
N ARG A 66 -3.69 -42.48 -10.05
CA ARG A 66 -4.06 -42.94 -11.40
C ARG A 66 -3.18 -42.34 -12.50
N LYS A 67 -2.17 -41.53 -12.17
CA LYS A 67 -1.31 -40.79 -13.13
C LYS A 67 -2.10 -39.87 -14.08
N MET A 68 -3.21 -39.31 -13.59
CA MET A 68 -4.11 -38.41 -14.34
C MET A 68 -3.92 -36.93 -13.98
N LEU A 69 -3.00 -36.62 -13.07
CA LEU A 69 -2.64 -35.24 -12.72
C LEU A 69 -1.32 -34.88 -13.39
N ALA A 70 -1.38 -34.07 -14.44
CA ALA A 70 -0.21 -33.78 -15.29
C ALA A 70 0.69 -32.67 -14.74
N LEU A 71 0.12 -31.64 -14.10
CA LEU A 71 0.82 -30.45 -13.66
C LEU A 71 0.01 -29.74 -12.56
N ILE A 72 0.73 -29.18 -11.59
CA ILE A 72 0.18 -28.20 -10.64
C ILE A 72 0.79 -26.84 -10.97
N ALA A 73 -0.05 -25.89 -11.36
CA ALA A 73 0.37 -24.51 -11.60
C ALA A 73 -0.12 -23.60 -10.47
N ILE A 74 0.80 -22.93 -9.80
CA ILE A 74 0.54 -21.95 -8.75
C ILE A 74 0.75 -20.57 -9.36
N ASP A 75 -0.34 -19.93 -9.74
CA ASP A 75 -0.36 -18.56 -10.27
C ASP A 75 -0.24 -17.53 -9.13
N GLU A 76 0.25 -16.34 -9.44
CA GLU A 76 0.53 -15.25 -8.48
C GLU A 76 1.29 -15.72 -7.22
N ALA A 77 2.30 -16.55 -7.41
CA ALA A 77 3.03 -17.23 -6.34
C ALA A 77 3.67 -16.25 -5.32
N HIS A 78 3.89 -14.99 -5.69
CA HIS A 78 4.36 -13.94 -4.77
C HIS A 78 3.45 -13.74 -3.55
N CYS A 79 2.17 -14.14 -3.62
CA CYS A 79 1.23 -14.09 -2.50
C CYS A 79 1.68 -14.92 -1.29
N ILE A 80 2.63 -15.85 -1.44
CA ILE A 80 3.14 -16.68 -0.34
C ILE A 80 4.13 -15.93 0.58
N SER A 81 4.75 -14.87 0.08
CA SER A 81 5.77 -14.14 0.82
C SER A 81 5.14 -12.98 1.58
N ALA A 82 5.45 -12.87 2.88
CA ALA A 82 5.08 -11.72 3.69
C ALA A 82 5.75 -10.41 3.21
N TRP A 83 6.82 -10.54 2.42
CA TRP A 83 7.49 -9.42 1.76
C TRP A 83 6.73 -8.91 0.53
N GLY A 84 5.76 -9.69 0.03
CA GLY A 84 4.91 -9.32 -1.09
C GLY A 84 3.78 -8.36 -0.69
N PRO A 85 3.33 -7.48 -1.61
CA PRO A 85 2.25 -6.51 -1.33
C PRO A 85 0.87 -7.15 -1.15
N ASP A 86 0.69 -8.40 -1.58
CA ASP A 86 -0.57 -9.13 -1.58
C ASP A 86 -0.44 -10.47 -0.83
N PHE A 87 0.29 -10.48 0.29
CA PHE A 87 0.45 -11.67 1.13
C PHE A 87 -0.90 -12.31 1.49
N ARG A 88 -1.02 -13.61 1.23
CA ARG A 88 -2.19 -14.44 1.55
C ARG A 88 -1.72 -15.67 2.33
N PRO A 89 -2.01 -15.74 3.65
CA PRO A 89 -1.55 -16.84 4.51
C PRO A 89 -1.89 -18.24 3.97
N LYS A 90 -3.01 -18.38 3.25
CA LYS A 90 -3.45 -19.65 2.66
C LYS A 90 -2.49 -20.22 1.61
N TYR A 91 -1.62 -19.42 1.02
CA TYR A 91 -0.57 -19.92 0.12
C TYR A 91 0.51 -20.71 0.88
N LEU A 92 0.79 -20.40 2.15
CA LEU A 92 1.76 -21.15 2.97
C LEU A 92 1.34 -22.59 3.19
N GLU A 93 0.04 -22.86 3.15
CA GLU A 93 -0.52 -24.20 3.29
C GLU A 93 -0.35 -25.02 2.00
N LEU A 94 0.04 -24.45 0.85
CA LEU A 94 0.13 -25.20 -0.42
C LEU A 94 1.29 -26.21 -0.48
N LYS A 95 2.23 -26.16 0.47
CA LYS A 95 3.36 -27.10 0.57
C LYS A 95 2.95 -28.58 0.57
N TRP A 96 1.75 -28.89 1.08
CA TRP A 96 1.24 -30.27 1.11
C TRP A 96 1.15 -30.87 -0.29
N MET A 97 0.95 -30.04 -1.33
CA MET A 97 0.87 -30.52 -2.71
C MET A 97 2.17 -31.20 -3.11
N LYS A 98 3.32 -30.59 -2.81
CA LYS A 98 4.61 -31.21 -3.13
C LYS A 98 4.93 -32.38 -2.19
N GLU A 99 4.55 -32.29 -0.92
CA GLU A 99 4.76 -33.34 0.08
C GLU A 99 3.90 -34.61 -0.16
N GLN A 100 2.72 -34.49 -0.78
CA GLN A 100 1.76 -35.61 -0.91
C GLN A 100 1.45 -36.01 -2.36
N LEU A 101 1.83 -35.19 -3.35
CA LEU A 101 1.68 -35.43 -4.78
C LEU A 101 3.07 -35.39 -5.46
N GLU A 102 4.04 -36.11 -4.87
CA GLU A 102 5.47 -35.95 -5.17
C GLU A 102 5.81 -36.15 -6.66
N ASP A 103 5.14 -37.11 -7.32
CA ASP A 103 5.29 -37.46 -8.74
C ASP A 103 4.78 -36.37 -9.70
N VAL A 104 4.04 -35.38 -9.21
CA VAL A 104 3.40 -34.36 -10.04
C VAL A 104 4.31 -33.13 -10.16
N PRO A 105 4.65 -32.69 -11.38
CA PRO A 105 5.38 -31.45 -11.59
C PRO A 105 4.64 -30.24 -11.01
N VAL A 106 5.38 -29.32 -10.40
CA VAL A 106 4.84 -28.05 -9.86
C VAL A 106 5.54 -26.90 -10.56
N VAL A 107 4.76 -25.95 -11.09
CA VAL A 107 5.24 -24.67 -11.61
C VAL A 107 4.67 -23.53 -10.78
N ALA A 108 5.51 -22.58 -10.39
CA ALA A 108 5.11 -21.35 -9.70
C ALA A 108 5.33 -20.16 -10.64
N LEU A 109 4.30 -19.34 -10.82
CA LEU A 109 4.28 -18.24 -11.79
C LEU A 109 4.03 -16.92 -11.05
N THR A 110 4.78 -15.88 -11.41
CA THR A 110 4.60 -14.52 -10.87
C THR A 110 5.26 -13.51 -11.78
N ALA A 111 4.67 -12.32 -11.89
CA ALA A 111 5.21 -11.22 -12.70
C ALA A 111 6.13 -10.27 -11.90
N SER A 112 6.10 -10.32 -10.57
CA SER A 112 6.73 -9.29 -9.72
C SER A 112 7.36 -9.89 -8.45
N ALA A 113 8.26 -10.86 -8.60
CA ALA A 113 9.02 -11.39 -7.48
C ALA A 113 10.39 -10.72 -7.41
N THR A 114 10.67 -10.05 -6.29
CA THR A 114 12.04 -9.69 -5.91
C THR A 114 12.84 -10.97 -5.59
N PRO A 115 14.19 -10.94 -5.56
CA PRO A 115 14.99 -12.12 -5.24
C PRO A 115 14.59 -12.76 -3.91
N LYS A 116 14.28 -11.94 -2.90
CA LYS A 116 13.78 -12.40 -1.60
C LYS A 116 12.44 -13.12 -1.71
N VAL A 117 11.51 -12.59 -2.50
CA VAL A 117 10.20 -13.21 -2.73
C VAL A 117 10.36 -14.53 -3.49
N ALA A 118 11.28 -14.61 -4.45
CA ALA A 118 11.58 -15.84 -5.18
C ALA A 118 12.13 -16.94 -4.25
N GLU A 119 13.09 -16.61 -3.37
CA GLU A 119 13.59 -17.52 -2.33
C GLU A 119 12.45 -18.02 -1.42
N ASP A 120 11.57 -17.12 -1.01
CA ASP A 120 10.42 -17.45 -0.18
C ASP A 120 9.45 -18.40 -0.89
N ILE A 121 9.20 -18.22 -2.19
CA ILE A 121 8.36 -19.12 -2.98
C ILE A 121 8.94 -20.53 -2.97
N VAL A 122 10.23 -20.68 -3.30
CA VAL A 122 10.92 -21.98 -3.34
C VAL A 122 10.87 -22.66 -1.98
N ARG A 123 11.21 -21.91 -0.92
CA ARG A 123 11.28 -22.42 0.46
C ARG A 123 9.92 -22.85 1.00
N HIS A 124 8.88 -22.04 0.84
CA HIS A 124 7.56 -22.34 1.41
C HIS A 124 6.81 -23.38 0.59
N LEU A 125 6.98 -23.44 -0.74
CA LEU A 125 6.39 -24.48 -1.57
C LEU A 125 7.15 -25.82 -1.53
N LYS A 126 8.30 -25.87 -0.84
CA LYS A 126 9.17 -27.05 -0.74
C LYS A 126 9.62 -27.56 -2.11
N LEU A 127 9.94 -26.64 -3.02
CA LEU A 127 10.45 -27.00 -4.34
C LEU A 127 11.92 -27.44 -4.21
N ALA A 128 12.22 -28.68 -4.59
CA ALA A 128 13.57 -29.21 -4.61
C ALA A 128 14.30 -28.72 -5.87
N SER A 129 15.29 -27.85 -5.70
CA SER A 129 16.16 -27.31 -6.77
C SER A 129 15.40 -27.00 -8.08
N PRO A 130 14.37 -26.12 -8.05
CA PRO A 130 13.56 -25.87 -9.23
C PRO A 130 14.39 -25.20 -10.33
N ALA A 131 14.07 -25.50 -11.59
CA ALA A 131 14.51 -24.68 -12.70
C ALA A 131 13.87 -23.28 -12.57
N SER A 132 14.72 -22.25 -12.55
CA SER A 132 14.30 -20.86 -12.41
C SER A 132 14.46 -20.14 -13.74
N PHE A 133 13.35 -19.63 -14.26
CA PHE A 133 13.32 -18.83 -15.49
C PHE A 133 12.99 -17.39 -15.14
N HIS A 134 13.91 -16.49 -15.44
CA HIS A 134 13.76 -15.05 -15.20
C HIS A 134 13.67 -14.33 -16.54
N VAL A 135 12.58 -13.58 -16.72
CA VAL A 135 12.41 -12.66 -17.85
C VAL A 135 12.52 -11.26 -17.30
N SER A 136 13.22 -10.37 -18.02
CA SER A 136 13.40 -8.99 -17.57
C SER A 136 12.05 -8.29 -17.37
N ILE A 137 11.96 -7.52 -16.28
CA ILE A 137 10.83 -6.66 -15.95
C ILE A 137 10.71 -5.44 -16.88
N VAL A 138 11.73 -5.17 -17.71
CA VAL A 138 11.77 -3.97 -18.53
C VAL A 138 10.78 -4.04 -19.67
N ARG A 139 9.98 -2.99 -19.81
CA ARG A 139 9.01 -2.84 -20.90
C ARG A 139 9.24 -1.53 -21.64
N PRO A 140 10.13 -1.52 -22.65
CA PRO A 140 10.58 -0.29 -23.31
C PRO A 140 9.44 0.44 -24.05
N ASN A 141 8.34 -0.25 -24.32
CA ASN A 141 7.15 0.34 -24.93
C ASN A 141 6.33 1.21 -23.97
N ILE A 142 6.60 1.18 -22.66
CA ILE A 142 5.92 2.04 -21.66
C ILE A 142 6.84 3.19 -21.26
N PHE A 143 6.40 4.42 -21.52
CA PHE A 143 7.03 5.62 -21.00
C PHE A 143 6.62 5.88 -19.55
N LEU A 144 7.59 5.93 -18.63
CA LEU A 144 7.37 6.18 -17.20
C LEU A 144 7.61 7.65 -16.84
N GLU A 145 6.66 8.25 -16.13
CA GLU A 145 6.74 9.64 -15.70
C GLU A 145 6.18 9.86 -14.30
N VAL A 146 6.86 10.69 -13.53
CA VAL A 146 6.32 11.20 -12.26
C VAL A 146 6.28 12.71 -12.31
N ARG A 147 5.13 13.27 -11.94
CA ARG A 147 4.83 14.71 -11.88
C ARG A 147 4.54 15.13 -10.45
N ASN A 148 4.74 16.42 -10.16
CA ASN A 148 4.17 17.02 -8.96
C ASN A 148 2.64 17.00 -9.05
N LYS A 149 1.98 16.51 -8.01
CA LYS A 149 0.53 16.54 -7.91
C LYS A 149 0.05 17.97 -7.70
N GLN A 150 -0.83 18.42 -8.59
CA GLN A 150 -1.42 19.75 -8.52
C GLN A 150 -2.28 19.87 -7.25
N THR A 151 -2.29 21.06 -6.64
CA THR A 151 -3.13 21.33 -5.46
C THR A 151 -4.61 21.35 -5.84
N SER A 152 -4.93 21.80 -7.06
CA SER A 152 -6.27 21.78 -7.62
C SER A 152 -6.55 20.43 -8.27
N GLU A 153 -7.64 19.78 -7.84
CA GLU A 153 -8.12 18.55 -8.46
C GLU A 153 -8.58 18.77 -9.91
N ASP A 154 -9.08 19.96 -10.26
CA ASP A 154 -9.49 20.26 -11.64
C ASP A 154 -8.28 20.47 -12.56
N ASP A 155 -7.17 20.97 -12.01
CA ASP A 155 -5.91 21.09 -12.75
C ASP A 155 -5.26 19.72 -12.93
N LEU A 156 -5.31 18.85 -11.90
CA LEU A 156 -4.88 17.45 -12.01
C LEU A 156 -5.64 16.71 -13.12
N VAL A 157 -6.97 16.81 -13.13
CA VAL A 157 -7.81 16.18 -14.16
C VAL A 157 -7.53 16.82 -15.53
N GLY A 158 -7.39 18.14 -15.59
CA GLY A 158 -7.08 18.85 -16.84
C GLY A 158 -5.74 18.43 -17.43
N ASP A 159 -4.70 18.33 -16.60
CA ASP A 159 -3.37 17.85 -16.98
C ASP A 159 -3.43 16.41 -17.52
N ALA A 160 -4.10 15.51 -16.80
CA ALA A 160 -4.29 14.13 -17.24
C ALA A 160 -4.99 14.05 -18.60
N VAL A 161 -6.11 14.77 -18.79
CA VAL A 161 -6.85 14.81 -20.06
C VAL A 161 -6.00 15.35 -21.21
N ASN A 162 -5.20 16.39 -20.95
CA ASN A 162 -4.33 16.99 -21.97
C ASN A 162 -3.28 16.01 -22.52
N ILE A 163 -2.91 14.96 -21.78
CA ILE A 163 -1.93 13.96 -22.23
C ILE A 163 -2.45 13.11 -23.40
N PHE A 164 -3.75 12.84 -23.47
CA PHE A 164 -4.33 11.88 -24.42
C PHE A 164 -5.52 12.40 -25.22
N LYS A 165 -5.97 13.65 -25.01
CA LYS A 165 -7.18 14.21 -25.65
C LYS A 165 -7.18 14.13 -27.18
N ASP A 166 -6.02 14.26 -27.80
CA ASP A 166 -5.85 14.29 -29.26
C ASP A 166 -5.36 12.93 -29.81
N ASP A 167 -5.19 11.94 -28.94
CA ASP A 167 -4.64 10.63 -29.29
C ASP A 167 -5.72 9.67 -29.81
N LYS A 168 -5.34 8.88 -30.82
CA LYS A 168 -6.18 7.84 -31.41
C LYS A 168 -5.35 6.58 -31.65
N LEU A 169 -5.99 5.44 -31.53
CA LEU A 169 -5.41 4.16 -31.94
C LEU A 169 -5.36 4.07 -33.48
N GLU A 170 -4.56 3.13 -33.99
CA GLU A 170 -4.41 2.89 -35.44
C GLU A 170 -5.74 2.63 -36.16
N ASP A 171 -6.71 2.03 -35.47
CA ASP A 171 -8.06 1.75 -35.98
C ASP A 171 -9.02 2.94 -35.85
N GLY A 172 -8.53 4.11 -35.46
CA GLY A 172 -9.29 5.34 -35.30
C GLY A 172 -10.09 5.44 -33.98
N ARG A 173 -10.10 4.39 -33.15
CA ARG A 173 -10.79 4.42 -31.85
C ARG A 173 -9.99 5.21 -30.81
N LEU A 174 -10.69 5.64 -29.76
CA LEU A 174 -10.06 6.29 -28.61
C LEU A 174 -9.27 5.25 -27.78
N PRO A 175 -8.09 5.63 -27.25
CA PRO A 175 -7.33 4.78 -26.35
C PRO A 175 -8.06 4.62 -25.01
N SER A 176 -7.98 3.43 -24.41
CA SER A 176 -8.50 3.18 -23.06
C SER A 176 -7.54 3.76 -22.02
N VAL A 177 -8.11 4.36 -20.98
CA VAL A 177 -7.41 4.99 -19.86
C VAL A 177 -7.82 4.30 -18.55
N LEU A 178 -6.85 4.01 -17.70
CA LEU A 178 -7.08 3.50 -16.35
C LEU A 178 -6.45 4.45 -15.34
N ILE A 179 -7.21 4.89 -14.34
CA ILE A 179 -6.74 5.83 -13.32
C ILE A 179 -6.84 5.17 -11.95
N TYR A 180 -5.74 5.13 -11.22
CA TYR A 180 -5.66 4.61 -9.86
C TYR A 180 -5.77 5.72 -8.81
N CYS A 181 -6.60 5.48 -7.81
CA CYS A 181 -6.73 6.27 -6.59
C CYS A 181 -6.62 5.37 -5.36
N LEU A 182 -6.15 5.91 -4.23
CA LEU A 182 -5.97 5.12 -2.99
C LEU A 182 -7.31 4.76 -2.33
N ASN A 183 -8.35 5.59 -2.45
CA ASN A 183 -9.62 5.38 -1.75
C ASN A 183 -10.86 5.43 -2.68
N LYS A 184 -11.96 4.86 -2.18
CA LYS A 184 -13.22 4.72 -2.90
C LYS A 184 -13.88 6.08 -3.21
N ALA A 185 -13.79 7.03 -2.28
CA ALA A 185 -14.40 8.35 -2.42
C ALA A 185 -13.76 9.15 -3.56
N ASP A 186 -12.43 9.09 -3.67
CA ASP A 186 -11.67 9.72 -4.74
C ASP A 186 -12.02 9.11 -6.11
N CYS A 187 -12.19 7.79 -6.19
CA CYS A 187 -12.61 7.15 -7.44
C CYS A 187 -13.92 7.73 -7.98
N LYS A 188 -14.94 7.85 -7.12
CA LYS A 188 -16.23 8.44 -7.49
C LYS A 188 -16.08 9.90 -7.89
N LYS A 189 -15.39 10.69 -7.07
CA LYS A 189 -15.16 12.13 -7.28
C LYS A 189 -14.43 12.42 -8.59
N PHE A 190 -13.35 11.70 -8.88
CA PHE A 190 -12.58 11.92 -10.11
C PHE A 190 -13.31 11.41 -11.34
N ALA A 191 -14.06 10.31 -11.25
CA ALA A 191 -14.92 9.87 -12.35
C ALA A 191 -15.98 10.94 -12.69
N GLU A 192 -16.58 11.59 -11.69
CA GLU A 192 -17.51 12.73 -11.90
C GLU A 192 -16.81 13.93 -12.56
N LYS A 193 -15.62 14.31 -12.12
CA LYS A 193 -14.84 15.41 -12.72
C LYS A 193 -14.45 15.13 -14.17
N LEU A 194 -14.03 13.90 -14.50
CA LEU A 194 -13.70 13.49 -15.87
C LEU A 194 -14.93 13.56 -16.78
N ARG A 195 -16.10 13.13 -16.29
CA ARG A 195 -17.36 13.29 -17.05
C ARG A 195 -17.71 14.76 -17.32
N LYS A 196 -17.49 15.65 -16.34
CA LYS A 196 -17.67 17.10 -16.54
C LYS A 196 -16.71 17.70 -17.57
N LYS A 197 -15.56 17.04 -17.81
CA LYS A 197 -14.60 17.39 -18.87
C LYS A 197 -14.90 16.70 -20.21
N GLY A 198 -16.04 16.03 -20.35
CA GLY A 198 -16.51 15.44 -21.61
C GLY A 198 -16.10 13.98 -21.84
N MET A 199 -15.49 13.31 -20.85
CA MET A 199 -15.08 11.90 -20.99
C MET A 199 -16.17 10.92 -20.58
N THR A 200 -16.23 9.78 -21.27
CA THR A 200 -16.93 8.59 -20.78
C THR A 200 -16.08 7.92 -19.68
N ALA A 201 -16.41 8.19 -18.41
CA ALA A 201 -15.66 7.67 -17.27
C ALA A 201 -16.58 7.05 -16.21
N ARG A 202 -16.19 5.88 -15.68
CA ARG A 202 -16.85 5.22 -14.54
C ARG A 202 -15.86 4.96 -13.41
N HIS A 203 -16.38 4.77 -12.19
CA HIS A 203 -15.57 4.42 -11.03
C HIS A 203 -15.70 2.91 -10.76
N TYR A 204 -14.65 2.30 -10.21
CA TYR A 204 -14.62 0.88 -9.89
C TYR A 204 -13.94 0.66 -8.55
N HIS A 205 -14.60 0.03 -7.59
CA HIS A 205 -13.99 -0.33 -6.32
C HIS A 205 -14.81 -1.40 -5.59
N ALA A 206 -14.27 -1.98 -4.53
CA ALA A 206 -14.94 -3.04 -3.75
C ALA A 206 -16.29 -2.65 -3.10
N GLY A 207 -16.65 -1.37 -3.06
CA GLY A 207 -17.99 -0.92 -2.65
C GLY A 207 -19.02 -0.76 -3.78
N VAL A 208 -18.66 -1.04 -5.04
CA VAL A 208 -19.60 -1.09 -6.17
C VAL A 208 -20.14 -2.52 -6.26
N ASP A 209 -21.41 -2.65 -6.63
CA ASP A 209 -22.07 -3.95 -6.80
C ASP A 209 -21.34 -4.86 -7.82
N ASP A 210 -21.41 -6.18 -7.62
CA ASP A 210 -20.75 -7.17 -8.48
C ASP A 210 -21.22 -7.09 -9.94
N GLU A 211 -22.52 -6.85 -10.19
CA GLU A 211 -23.10 -6.70 -11.53
C GLU A 211 -22.58 -5.43 -12.20
N GLU A 212 -22.62 -4.29 -11.50
CA GLU A 212 -22.13 -3.00 -12.01
C GLU A 212 -20.62 -3.03 -12.29
N ARG A 213 -19.83 -3.72 -11.44
CA ARG A 213 -18.40 -3.95 -11.67
C ARG A 213 -18.17 -4.77 -12.94
N THR A 214 -18.91 -5.86 -13.10
CA THR A 214 -18.82 -6.72 -14.30
C THR A 214 -19.17 -5.94 -15.56
N GLN A 215 -20.26 -5.16 -15.53
CA GLN A 215 -20.66 -4.34 -16.67
C GLN A 215 -19.62 -3.25 -16.98
N THR A 216 -19.09 -2.57 -15.97
CA THR A 216 -18.06 -1.54 -16.15
C THR A 216 -16.79 -2.11 -16.76
N GLN A 217 -16.37 -3.31 -16.34
CA GLN A 217 -15.22 -4.00 -16.93
C GLN A 217 -15.48 -4.33 -18.41
N ARG A 218 -16.65 -4.89 -18.75
CA ARG A 218 -17.03 -5.20 -20.13
C ARG A 218 -17.08 -3.95 -21.00
N ASP A 219 -17.80 -2.92 -20.56
CA ASP A 219 -17.92 -1.64 -21.29
C ASP A 219 -16.54 -1.02 -21.58
N TRP A 220 -15.58 -1.17 -20.67
CA TRP A 220 -14.22 -0.67 -20.88
C TRP A 220 -13.41 -1.53 -21.86
N ILE A 221 -13.53 -2.86 -21.76
CA ILE A 221 -12.91 -3.84 -22.68
C ILE A 221 -13.51 -3.77 -24.09
N ASP A 222 -14.76 -3.34 -24.23
CA ASP A 222 -15.46 -3.18 -25.52
C ASP A 222 -15.28 -1.76 -26.10
N GLY A 223 -14.90 -0.79 -25.25
CA GLY A 223 -14.61 0.59 -25.66
C GLY A 223 -15.84 1.50 -25.61
N VAL A 224 -16.93 1.03 -25.00
CA VAL A 224 -18.12 1.82 -24.68
C VAL A 224 -17.77 2.94 -23.68
N ILE A 225 -16.87 2.66 -22.73
CA ILE A 225 -16.28 3.68 -21.87
C ILE A 225 -14.77 3.77 -22.08
N GLN A 226 -14.29 4.98 -22.25
CA GLN A 226 -12.87 5.28 -22.43
C GLN A 226 -12.07 5.10 -21.12
N CYS A 227 -12.63 5.53 -19.98
CA CYS A 227 -11.89 5.65 -18.73
C CYS A 227 -12.53 4.89 -17.57
N VAL A 228 -11.71 4.17 -16.81
CA VAL A 228 -12.07 3.61 -15.51
C VAL A 228 -11.20 4.27 -14.44
N VAL A 229 -11.83 4.76 -13.38
CA VAL A 229 -11.15 5.28 -12.18
C VAL A 229 -11.33 4.27 -11.06
N SER A 230 -10.24 3.71 -10.54
CA SER A 230 -10.32 2.59 -9.62
C SER A 230 -9.37 2.65 -8.45
N THR A 231 -9.73 1.95 -7.38
CA THR A 231 -8.75 1.49 -6.41
C THR A 231 -8.00 0.27 -6.97
N VAL A 232 -7.15 -0.33 -6.15
CA VAL A 232 -6.49 -1.61 -6.43
C VAL A 232 -7.45 -2.77 -6.77
N ALA A 233 -8.76 -2.60 -6.58
CA ALA A 233 -9.77 -3.59 -6.88
C ALA A 233 -9.87 -3.91 -8.38
N PHE A 234 -9.53 -2.96 -9.26
CA PHE A 234 -9.47 -3.19 -10.71
C PHE A 234 -8.07 -3.66 -11.06
N GLY A 235 -7.86 -4.98 -11.02
CA GLY A 235 -6.54 -5.51 -11.34
C GLY A 235 -6.41 -7.01 -11.59
N MET A 236 -7.03 -7.88 -10.79
CA MET A 236 -6.83 -9.32 -11.04
C MET A 236 -7.61 -9.75 -12.29
N GLY A 237 -6.89 -10.11 -13.36
CA GLY A 237 -7.47 -10.73 -14.57
C GLY A 237 -8.10 -9.77 -15.60
N VAL A 238 -7.89 -8.46 -15.49
CA VAL A 238 -8.30 -7.53 -16.56
C VAL A 238 -7.23 -7.48 -17.64
N ASP A 239 -7.61 -7.73 -18.89
CA ASP A 239 -6.74 -7.70 -20.06
C ASP A 239 -7.37 -6.87 -21.17
N ASN A 240 -6.92 -5.62 -21.33
CA ASN A 240 -7.40 -4.72 -22.38
C ASN A 240 -6.21 -4.24 -23.22
N LYS A 241 -6.06 -4.80 -24.41
CA LYS A 241 -4.99 -4.43 -25.36
C LYS A 241 -5.03 -2.97 -25.79
N ARG A 242 -6.17 -2.28 -25.64
CA ARG A 242 -6.33 -0.85 -25.97
C ARG A 242 -5.95 0.08 -24.82
N CYS A 243 -5.59 -0.46 -23.66
CA CYS A 243 -5.11 0.33 -22.52
C CYS A 243 -3.75 0.95 -22.86
N LYS A 244 -3.75 2.21 -23.28
CA LYS A 244 -2.53 2.96 -23.64
C LYS A 244 -2.03 3.84 -22.50
N TYR A 245 -2.93 4.23 -21.60
CA TYR A 245 -2.64 5.15 -20.51
C TYR A 245 -3.02 4.54 -19.17
N VAL A 246 -2.06 4.48 -18.25
CA VAL A 246 -2.32 4.25 -16.83
C VAL A 246 -1.87 5.47 -16.05
N PHE A 247 -2.75 5.99 -15.22
CA PHE A 247 -2.50 7.16 -14.40
C PHE A 247 -2.64 6.82 -12.92
N HIS A 248 -1.77 7.38 -12.11
CA HIS A 248 -1.83 7.28 -10.65
C HIS A 248 -2.06 8.67 -10.09
N PHE A 249 -3.30 8.94 -9.71
CA PHE A 249 -3.64 10.21 -9.05
C PHE A 249 -3.15 10.24 -7.60
N ASP A 250 -2.89 9.08 -7.02
CA ASP A 250 -2.26 8.94 -5.71
C ASP A 250 -1.09 7.95 -5.82
N MET A 251 -0.02 8.19 -5.06
CA MET A 251 1.12 7.26 -4.98
C MET A 251 0.68 5.89 -4.42
N PRO A 252 0.99 4.77 -5.09
CA PRO A 252 0.81 3.44 -4.53
C PRO A 252 1.66 3.21 -3.26
N PRO A 253 1.23 2.32 -2.35
CA PRO A 253 1.99 2.02 -1.13
C PRO A 253 3.31 1.27 -1.37
N SER A 254 3.56 0.71 -2.55
CA SER A 254 4.82 0.00 -2.85
C SER A 254 5.18 0.05 -4.34
N THR A 255 6.47 -0.13 -4.64
CA THR A 255 7.00 -0.23 -6.00
C THR A 255 6.46 -1.45 -6.74
N ASP A 256 6.29 -2.58 -6.05
CA ASP A 256 5.73 -3.83 -6.59
C ASP A 256 4.30 -3.61 -7.11
N ARG A 257 3.49 -2.93 -6.29
CA ARG A 257 2.11 -2.59 -6.64
C ARG A 257 2.08 -1.61 -7.82
N TYR A 258 2.92 -0.58 -7.78
CA TYR A 258 3.05 0.36 -8.90
C TYR A 258 3.39 -0.37 -10.22
N TYR A 259 4.36 -1.29 -10.19
CA TYR A 259 4.77 -2.10 -11.34
C TYR A 259 3.62 -2.92 -11.93
N GLN A 260 2.89 -3.66 -11.09
CA GLN A 260 1.74 -4.44 -11.54
C GLN A 260 0.60 -3.57 -12.10
N GLU A 261 0.38 -2.39 -11.51
CA GLU A 261 -0.68 -1.47 -11.89
C GLU A 261 -0.39 -0.78 -13.23
N PHE A 262 0.79 -0.17 -13.39
CA PHE A 262 1.13 0.47 -14.66
C PHE A 262 1.37 -0.55 -15.77
N GLY A 263 1.80 -1.77 -15.44
CA GLY A 263 2.01 -2.88 -16.39
C GLY A 263 0.73 -3.33 -17.12
N ARG A 264 -0.42 -2.72 -16.82
CA ARG A 264 -1.68 -2.95 -17.53
C ARG A 264 -1.78 -2.21 -18.86
N CYS A 265 -1.00 -1.15 -19.05
CA CYS A 265 -0.95 -0.48 -20.34
C CYS A 265 0.03 -1.17 -21.31
N GLY A 266 -0.16 -0.93 -22.62
CA GLY A 266 0.79 -1.33 -23.67
C GLY A 266 1.00 -2.85 -23.79
N ARG A 267 0.01 -3.67 -23.42
CA ARG A 267 0.10 -5.15 -23.52
C ARG A 267 0.11 -5.66 -24.96
N ASP A 268 -0.28 -4.83 -25.92
CA ASP A 268 -0.14 -5.09 -27.35
C ASP A 268 1.28 -4.81 -27.87
N GLY A 269 2.21 -4.41 -26.99
CA GLY A 269 3.59 -4.06 -27.34
C GLY A 269 3.74 -2.66 -27.94
N ARG A 270 2.66 -1.91 -28.14
CA ARG A 270 2.71 -0.54 -28.69
C ARG A 270 3.07 0.47 -27.61
N ALA A 271 3.43 1.67 -28.06
CA ALA A 271 3.78 2.79 -27.18
C ALA A 271 2.63 3.13 -26.23
N ALA A 272 2.92 3.12 -24.94
CA ALA A 272 2.02 3.42 -23.84
C ALA A 272 2.69 4.38 -22.86
N ARG A 273 1.90 5.02 -21.98
CA ARG A 273 2.40 6.00 -21.02
C ARG A 273 1.81 5.75 -19.63
N ALA A 274 2.69 5.68 -18.65
CA ALA A 274 2.33 5.63 -17.23
C ALA A 274 2.74 6.93 -16.55
N VAL A 275 1.78 7.63 -15.92
CA VAL A 275 2.04 8.91 -15.24
C VAL A 275 1.54 8.85 -13.81
N LEU A 276 2.43 9.13 -12.86
CA LEU A 276 2.11 9.23 -11.44
C LEU A 276 2.22 10.68 -10.98
N TRP A 277 1.16 11.21 -10.38
CA TRP A 277 1.17 12.51 -9.72
C TRP A 277 1.46 12.32 -8.23
N PHE A 278 2.65 12.72 -7.81
CA PHE A 278 3.12 12.54 -6.45
C PHE A 278 2.85 13.78 -5.58
N SER A 279 2.34 13.54 -4.38
CA SER A 279 2.40 14.48 -3.26
C SER A 279 2.89 13.75 -2.01
N ILE A 280 3.60 14.46 -1.15
CA ILE A 280 3.99 13.94 0.18
C ILE A 280 2.78 13.54 1.05
N THR A 281 1.60 14.12 0.80
CA THR A 281 0.36 13.69 1.45
C THR A 281 0.02 12.24 1.16
N ASP A 282 0.41 11.72 0.00
CA ASP A 282 0.11 10.36 -0.42
C ASP A 282 0.98 9.34 0.33
N VAL A 283 2.21 9.72 0.73
CA VAL A 283 3.06 8.91 1.62
C VAL A 283 2.34 8.63 2.93
N ARG A 284 1.82 9.69 3.56
CA ARG A 284 1.05 9.57 4.81
C ARG A 284 -0.20 8.72 4.62
N ARG A 285 -0.97 8.96 3.55
CA ARG A 285 -2.18 8.18 3.25
C ARG A 285 -1.87 6.70 3.01
N GLY A 286 -0.76 6.39 2.32
CA GLY A 286 -0.27 5.02 2.12
C GLY A 286 0.06 4.33 3.43
N LYS A 287 0.81 5.00 4.32
CA LYS A 287 1.11 4.50 5.68
C LYS A 287 -0.17 4.20 6.47
N THR A 288 -1.13 5.13 6.49
CA THR A 288 -2.42 4.94 7.17
C THR A 288 -3.22 3.76 6.60
N LEU A 289 -3.26 3.62 5.26
CA LEU A 289 -3.99 2.53 4.61
C LEU A 289 -3.45 1.16 5.02
N LEU A 290 -2.12 1.00 5.08
CA LEU A 290 -1.48 -0.24 5.50
C LEU A 290 -1.72 -0.55 6.98
N MET A 291 -1.72 0.47 7.84
CA MET A 291 -2.04 0.31 9.27
C MET A 291 -3.50 -0.08 9.51
N ASP A 292 -4.44 0.50 8.76
CA ASP A 292 -5.87 0.22 8.91
C ASP A 292 -6.27 -1.18 8.38
N ALA A 293 -5.58 -1.68 7.34
CA ALA A 293 -5.84 -3.00 6.77
C ALA A 293 -5.64 -4.17 7.75
N LYS A 294 -4.88 -3.96 8.84
CA LYS A 294 -4.64 -4.97 9.89
C LYS A 294 -5.60 -4.90 11.07
N LYS A 295 -6.67 -4.08 11.00
CA LYS A 295 -7.75 -4.09 12.00
C LYS A 295 -8.75 -5.23 11.71
N THR A 296 -8.41 -6.47 12.08
CA THR A 296 -9.32 -7.65 12.25
C THR A 296 -8.45 -8.85 12.68
N GLU A 297 -8.70 -9.67 13.71
CA GLU A 297 -9.81 -9.97 14.61
C GLU A 297 -9.43 -9.64 16.08
N GLY A 298 -10.38 -9.17 16.91
CA GLY A 298 -10.13 -8.93 18.35
C GLY A 298 -9.77 -7.50 18.77
N GLY A 299 -9.75 -6.52 17.86
CA GLY A 299 -9.66 -5.09 18.20
C GLY A 299 -8.30 -4.58 18.71
N ILE A 300 -7.33 -5.47 18.95
CA ILE A 300 -5.97 -5.11 19.35
C ILE A 300 -5.14 -4.86 18.08
N VAL A 301 -4.74 -3.61 17.88
CA VAL A 301 -3.84 -3.22 16.79
C VAL A 301 -2.42 -3.57 17.22
N GLN A 302 -1.80 -4.62 16.65
CA GLN A 302 -0.34 -4.80 16.75
C GLN A 302 0.37 -3.79 15.83
N ARG A 303 0.35 -2.50 16.23
CA ARG A 303 1.01 -1.40 15.52
C ARG A 303 2.50 -1.66 15.32
N ASP A 304 3.12 -2.40 16.25
CA ASP A 304 4.55 -2.68 16.30
C ASP A 304 4.95 -4.10 15.84
N SER A 305 4.07 -4.81 15.11
CA SER A 305 4.51 -6.06 14.47
C SER A 305 5.62 -5.76 13.45
N VAL A 306 6.61 -6.65 13.38
CA VAL A 306 7.71 -6.58 12.40
C VAL A 306 7.15 -6.45 10.97
N GLU A 307 6.08 -7.17 10.66
CA GLU A 307 5.38 -7.12 9.38
C GLU A 307 4.79 -5.72 9.07
N CYS A 308 4.20 -5.05 10.07
CA CYS A 308 3.65 -3.70 9.90
C CYS A 308 4.77 -2.70 9.56
N ARG A 309 5.89 -2.75 10.30
CA ARG A 309 7.07 -1.92 10.01
C ARG A 309 7.64 -2.18 8.61
N GLN A 310 7.72 -3.45 8.20
CA GLN A 310 8.18 -3.83 6.86
C GLN A 310 7.28 -3.27 5.76
N GLN A 311 5.95 -3.42 5.89
CA GLN A 311 4.99 -2.88 4.93
C GLN A 311 5.06 -1.35 4.85
N ILE A 312 5.17 -0.66 5.99
CA ILE A 312 5.39 0.80 6.03
C ILE A 312 6.69 1.19 5.33
N GLY A 313 7.75 0.38 5.47
CA GLY A 313 9.02 0.57 4.78
C GLY A 313 8.87 0.60 3.25
N THR A 314 7.96 -0.21 2.68
CA THR A 314 7.71 -0.21 1.23
C THR A 314 7.18 1.13 0.70
N VAL A 315 6.44 1.89 1.54
CA VAL A 315 5.99 3.24 1.19
C VAL A 315 7.18 4.19 1.05
N GLY A 316 8.19 4.05 1.91
CA GLY A 316 9.42 4.83 1.84
C GLY A 316 10.25 4.53 0.59
N VAL A 317 10.28 3.26 0.14
CA VAL A 317 10.92 2.90 -1.14
C VAL A 317 10.19 3.56 -2.32
N MET A 318 8.86 3.52 -2.32
CA MET A 318 8.06 4.17 -3.37
C MET A 318 8.18 5.71 -3.35
N GLU A 319 8.28 6.32 -2.17
CA GLU A 319 8.58 7.75 -2.03
C GLU A 319 9.93 8.10 -2.68
N LYS A 320 10.98 7.32 -2.39
CA LYS A 320 12.31 7.51 -3.01
C LYS A 320 12.24 7.43 -4.53
N TYR A 321 11.50 6.45 -5.07
CA TYR A 321 11.25 6.34 -6.51
C TYR A 321 10.57 7.58 -7.09
N CYS A 322 9.57 8.14 -6.40
CA CYS A 322 8.84 9.31 -6.87
C CYS A 322 9.74 10.55 -6.89
N ARG A 323 10.48 10.79 -5.80
CA ARG A 323 11.38 11.95 -5.68
C ARG A 323 12.55 11.89 -6.65
N ASN A 324 13.17 10.72 -6.80
CA ASN A 324 14.28 10.48 -7.73
C ASN A 324 15.36 11.59 -7.73
N ARG A 325 15.88 11.92 -6.54
CA ARG A 325 16.76 13.08 -6.31
C ARG A 325 18.01 13.07 -7.19
N ASP A 326 18.58 11.89 -7.39
CA ASP A 326 19.82 11.72 -8.14
C ASP A 326 19.59 11.62 -9.67
N LYS A 327 18.38 11.93 -10.15
CA LYS A 327 17.97 11.88 -11.56
C LYS A 327 18.25 10.52 -12.23
N VAL A 328 18.14 9.44 -11.46
CA VAL A 328 18.39 8.08 -11.95
C VAL A 328 17.31 7.67 -12.95
N CYS A 329 17.67 6.86 -13.95
CA CYS A 329 16.71 6.27 -14.85
C CYS A 329 15.61 5.51 -14.08
N ARG A 330 14.34 5.79 -14.38
CA ARG A 330 13.21 5.14 -13.68
C ARG A 330 13.15 3.64 -13.91
N TRP A 331 13.51 3.19 -15.12
CA TRP A 331 13.59 1.76 -15.42
C TRP A 331 14.73 1.08 -14.67
N HIS A 332 15.86 1.75 -14.50
CA HIS A 332 16.95 1.26 -13.67
C HIS A 332 16.51 1.11 -12.21
N LEU A 333 15.86 2.12 -11.62
CA LEU A 333 15.33 2.02 -10.24
C LEU A 333 14.38 0.82 -10.05
N LEU A 334 13.51 0.56 -11.02
CA LEU A 334 12.61 -0.60 -10.98
C LEU A 334 13.37 -1.92 -11.15
N ALA A 335 14.29 -1.99 -12.11
CA ALA A 335 15.10 -3.18 -12.34
C ALA A 335 15.90 -3.57 -11.10
N SER A 336 16.58 -2.59 -10.48
CA SER A 336 17.33 -2.79 -9.24
C SER A 336 16.43 -3.27 -8.09
N HIS A 337 15.19 -2.76 -7.98
CA HIS A 337 14.23 -3.23 -6.98
C HIS A 337 13.89 -4.72 -7.16
N PHE A 338 13.80 -5.21 -8.41
CA PHE A 338 13.56 -6.61 -8.73
C PHE A 338 14.83 -7.46 -8.85
N GLY A 339 16.00 -6.92 -8.51
CA GLY A 339 17.27 -7.65 -8.54
C GLY A 339 17.91 -7.77 -9.93
N GLU A 340 17.45 -7.02 -10.91
CA GLU A 340 18.11 -6.88 -12.21
C GLU A 340 19.14 -5.73 -12.16
N GLY A 341 20.30 -5.92 -12.81
CA GLY A 341 21.30 -4.85 -13.01
C GLY A 341 22.55 -4.88 -12.12
N GLY A 342 22.76 -5.92 -11.30
CA GLY A 342 24.01 -6.13 -10.52
C GLY A 342 24.26 -5.11 -9.39
N GLN A 343 25.00 -5.51 -8.35
CA GLN A 343 25.42 -4.58 -7.28
C GLN A 343 26.71 -3.81 -7.63
N GLU A 344 27.51 -4.30 -8.58
CA GLU A 344 28.87 -3.80 -8.84
C GLU A 344 29.04 -3.08 -10.20
N THR A 345 27.99 -2.93 -11.02
CA THR A 345 28.12 -2.25 -12.32
C THR A 345 27.10 -1.14 -12.54
N GLN A 346 27.61 0.08 -12.29
CA GLN A 346 27.29 1.33 -13.00
C GLN A 346 25.92 1.97 -12.73
N SER A 347 25.96 2.91 -11.79
CA SER A 347 25.05 4.06 -11.56
C SER A 347 24.83 5.00 -12.77
N LEU A 348 25.01 4.52 -14.01
CA LEU A 348 25.00 5.28 -15.25
C LEU A 348 24.07 4.70 -16.34
N TRP A 349 23.50 3.50 -16.17
CA TRP A 349 22.66 2.90 -17.21
C TRP A 349 21.31 3.59 -17.34
N THR A 350 21.08 4.20 -18.50
CA THR A 350 19.80 4.81 -18.86
C THR A 350 18.95 3.86 -19.69
N CYS A 351 17.66 4.17 -19.80
CA CYS A 351 16.77 3.47 -20.72
C CYS A 351 17.26 3.55 -22.19
N LYS A 352 17.95 4.64 -22.56
CA LYS A 352 18.57 4.76 -23.88
C LYS A 352 19.69 3.74 -24.06
N ASP A 353 20.51 3.53 -23.03
CA ASP A 353 21.63 2.58 -23.10
C ASP A 353 21.13 1.14 -23.13
N TRP A 354 20.06 0.84 -22.38
CA TRP A 354 19.54 -0.51 -22.27
C TRP A 354 18.72 -0.94 -23.51
N PHE A 355 17.89 -0.05 -24.07
CA PHE A 355 16.97 -0.44 -25.14
C PHE A 355 16.83 0.59 -26.27
N GLY A 356 17.76 1.54 -26.39
CA GLY A 356 17.86 2.47 -27.51
C GLY A 356 16.83 3.61 -27.51
N VAL A 357 15.91 3.65 -26.54
CA VAL A 357 14.87 4.69 -26.46
C VAL A 357 14.74 5.30 -25.06
N ALA A 358 14.37 6.58 -25.00
CA ALA A 358 14.17 7.29 -23.74
C ALA A 358 12.78 7.00 -23.15
N ALA A 359 12.57 5.82 -22.57
CA ALA A 359 11.24 5.42 -22.04
C ALA A 359 10.97 5.90 -20.59
N CYS A 360 11.61 6.97 -20.13
CA CYS A 360 11.19 7.65 -18.90
C CYS A 360 11.55 9.13 -18.90
N ASN A 361 10.82 9.93 -18.12
CA ASN A 361 11.05 11.37 -18.04
C ASN A 361 12.47 11.75 -17.57
N ALA A 362 13.06 10.99 -16.64
CA ALA A 362 14.42 11.25 -16.16
C ALA A 362 15.51 11.17 -17.26
N CYS A 363 15.30 10.37 -18.31
CA CYS A 363 16.25 10.24 -19.42
C CYS A 363 15.82 10.97 -20.70
N ALA A 364 14.53 11.29 -20.82
CA ALA A 364 13.97 11.96 -21.98
C ALA A 364 14.01 13.48 -21.88
N ASP A 365 13.89 14.02 -20.66
CA ASP A 365 13.80 15.45 -20.41
C ASP A 365 15.01 15.95 -19.61
N PRO A 366 15.99 16.64 -20.23
CA PRO A 366 17.12 17.23 -19.53
C PRO A 366 16.72 18.31 -18.51
N SER A 367 15.56 18.93 -18.71
CA SER A 367 14.98 19.91 -17.79
C SER A 367 14.16 19.27 -16.67
N TYR A 368 14.06 17.94 -16.65
CA TYR A 368 13.47 17.20 -15.53
C TYR A 368 14.17 17.60 -14.24
N ASP A 369 13.41 18.25 -13.38
CA ASP A 369 13.79 18.54 -12.02
C ASP A 369 13.16 17.47 -11.11
N PRO A 370 13.98 16.68 -10.40
CA PRO A 370 13.53 15.86 -9.29
C PRO A 370 12.57 16.64 -8.43
N LEU A 371 11.56 15.95 -7.91
CA LEU A 371 10.63 16.60 -6.99
C LEU A 371 11.49 17.13 -5.84
N PRO A 372 11.33 18.42 -5.49
CA PRO A 372 12.28 19.09 -4.62
C PRO A 372 12.50 18.23 -3.37
N PRO A 373 13.74 18.18 -2.86
CA PRO A 373 13.97 17.50 -1.60
C PRO A 373 12.99 18.09 -0.57
N PRO A 374 12.66 17.33 0.49
CA PRO A 374 12.17 17.92 1.72
C PRO A 374 12.94 19.22 1.94
N PRO A 375 12.28 20.35 2.22
CA PRO A 375 13.00 21.57 2.50
C PRO A 375 14.11 21.21 3.49
N ASP A 376 15.34 21.69 3.31
CA ASP A 376 16.32 21.51 4.38
C ASP A 376 15.76 22.25 5.59
N LEU A 377 15.15 21.47 6.48
CA LEU A 377 14.38 21.97 7.60
C LEU A 377 15.31 22.71 8.57
N LEU A 378 16.62 22.42 8.52
CA LEU A 378 17.66 23.14 9.25
C LEU A 378 17.97 24.51 8.60
N ALA A 379 17.94 24.61 7.27
CA ALA A 379 18.17 25.87 6.55
C ALA A 379 16.97 26.84 6.56
N LEU A 380 15.77 26.35 6.89
CA LEU A 380 14.52 27.13 6.90
C LEU A 380 13.93 27.26 8.31
N SER A 381 14.74 27.73 9.27
CA SER A 381 14.40 27.70 10.70
C SER A 381 12.99 28.21 11.01
N GLU A 382 12.58 29.34 10.44
CA GLU A 382 11.28 29.94 10.76
C GLU A 382 10.08 29.22 10.13
N VAL A 383 10.25 28.61 8.96
CA VAL A 383 9.20 27.83 8.27
C VAL A 383 8.89 26.53 9.03
N VAL A 384 9.91 25.99 9.71
CA VAL A 384 9.83 24.75 10.49
C VAL A 384 9.45 25.00 11.94
N LYS A 385 10.03 26.02 12.57
CA LYS A 385 9.69 26.40 13.94
C LYS A 385 8.21 26.77 14.05
N ALA A 386 7.66 27.51 13.10
CA ALA A 386 6.26 27.96 13.19
C ALA A 386 5.24 26.81 13.41
N PRO A 387 5.16 25.75 12.58
CA PRO A 387 4.27 24.63 12.85
C PRO A 387 4.59 23.91 14.16
N LEU A 388 5.87 23.69 14.50
CA LEU A 388 6.26 22.98 15.73
C LEU A 388 5.89 23.79 16.98
N SER A 389 6.19 25.09 17.01
CA SER A 389 5.82 26.02 18.08
C SER A 389 4.31 26.09 18.28
N LEU A 390 3.51 26.09 17.21
CA LEU A 390 2.05 26.06 17.34
C LEU A 390 1.55 24.77 18.00
N VAL A 391 2.15 23.61 17.68
CA VAL A 391 1.82 22.35 18.37
C VAL A 391 2.26 22.41 19.83
N TYR A 392 3.46 22.91 20.12
CA TYR A 392 3.97 23.10 21.48
C TYR A 392 3.08 24.05 22.30
N GLU A 393 2.76 25.25 21.80
CA GLU A 393 1.94 26.24 22.50
C GLU A 393 0.53 25.70 22.76
N HIS A 394 -0.07 25.01 21.77
CA HIS A 394 -1.35 24.33 21.95
C HIS A 394 -1.29 23.24 23.02
N LYS A 395 -0.12 22.61 23.22
CA LYS A 395 0.12 21.63 24.28
C LYS A 395 0.35 22.30 25.63
N ARG A 396 1.16 23.35 25.70
CA ARG A 396 1.48 24.13 26.90
C ARG A 396 0.25 24.79 27.49
N ASP A 397 -0.59 25.42 26.68
CA ASP A 397 -1.84 26.07 27.13
C ASP A 397 -2.82 25.10 27.81
N ARG A 398 -2.60 23.78 27.68
CA ARG A 398 -3.40 22.72 28.32
C ARG A 398 -2.83 22.20 29.63
N CYS A 399 -1.56 22.49 29.93
CA CYS A 399 -0.86 22.02 31.12
C CYS A 399 -0.57 23.24 31.99
N THR A 400 -1.51 23.61 32.85
CA THR A 400 -1.50 24.92 33.51
C THR A 400 -0.39 25.13 34.54
N ASP A 401 0.42 24.13 34.90
CA ASP A 401 1.42 24.27 35.98
C ASP A 401 2.74 23.48 35.78
N GLN A 402 3.04 23.00 34.56
CA GLN A 402 4.30 22.25 34.28
C GLN A 402 4.95 22.69 32.97
N ASP A 403 6.22 23.10 33.03
CA ASP A 403 7.10 23.37 31.90
C ASP A 403 8.35 22.47 31.99
N PRO A 404 8.57 21.53 31.05
CA PRO A 404 7.76 21.25 29.85
C PRO A 404 6.46 20.48 30.17
N PRO A 405 5.40 20.63 29.34
CA PRO A 405 4.15 19.89 29.52
C PRO A 405 4.36 18.37 29.36
N PRO A 406 3.66 17.53 30.14
CA PRO A 406 3.85 16.08 30.14
C PRO A 406 3.64 15.39 28.78
N ARG A 407 4.31 14.25 28.57
CA ARG A 407 4.27 13.48 27.31
C ARG A 407 2.85 13.00 26.97
N ALA A 408 1.98 12.71 27.95
CA ALA A 408 0.59 12.28 27.73
C ALA A 408 -0.42 13.28 28.33
N ILE A 409 -1.33 13.80 27.50
CA ILE A 409 -2.48 14.62 27.93
C ILE A 409 -3.75 13.83 27.64
N TYR A 410 -4.37 13.28 28.68
CA TYR A 410 -5.60 12.47 28.60
C TYR A 410 -6.86 13.33 28.85
N ASP A 411 -7.08 14.41 28.07
CA ASP A 411 -8.26 15.28 28.28
C ASP A 411 -9.07 15.58 26.99
N ALA A 412 -10.39 15.70 27.19
CA ALA A 412 -11.49 15.74 26.22
C ALA A 412 -11.70 17.12 25.52
N ARG A 413 -10.64 17.91 25.29
CA ARG A 413 -10.70 19.29 24.75
C ARG A 413 -9.90 19.49 23.44
N PRO A 414 -10.22 20.50 22.59
CA PRO A 414 -10.22 20.38 21.11
C PRO A 414 -8.84 20.15 20.49
N ARG A 415 -8.66 18.97 19.94
CA ARG A 415 -7.36 18.42 19.51
C ARG A 415 -6.84 19.08 18.22
N ILE A 416 -5.52 19.32 18.12
CA ILE A 416 -4.90 19.94 16.93
C ILE A 416 -4.70 18.88 15.84
N THR A 417 -5.46 18.99 14.76
CA THR A 417 -5.33 18.14 13.58
C THR A 417 -4.49 18.85 12.52
N THR A 418 -4.04 18.13 11.48
CA THR A 418 -3.38 18.75 10.32
C THR A 418 -4.18 19.88 9.70
N ALA A 419 -5.51 19.72 9.58
CA ALA A 419 -6.37 20.76 9.04
C ALA A 419 -6.38 22.02 9.93
N ILE A 420 -6.46 21.83 11.24
CA ILE A 420 -6.44 22.94 12.21
C ILE A 420 -5.08 23.64 12.19
N LEU A 421 -3.97 22.88 12.22
CA LEU A 421 -2.62 23.45 12.16
C LEU A 421 -2.41 24.25 10.87
N ARG A 422 -2.81 23.68 9.72
CA ARG A 422 -2.76 24.37 8.42
C ARG A 422 -3.55 25.68 8.43
N ASP A 423 -4.80 25.64 8.87
CA ASP A 423 -5.67 26.81 8.88
C ASP A 423 -5.13 27.89 9.82
N SER A 424 -4.60 27.49 10.98
CA SER A 424 -3.91 28.38 11.93
C SER A 424 -2.68 29.04 11.32
N LEU A 425 -1.81 28.28 10.64
CA LEU A 425 -0.61 28.80 9.96
C LEU A 425 -0.97 29.82 8.86
N LEU A 426 -2.06 29.57 8.12
CA LEU A 426 -2.54 30.47 7.06
C LEU A 426 -3.41 31.61 7.59
N GLY A 427 -3.69 31.66 8.89
CA GLY A 427 -4.61 32.61 9.51
C GLY A 427 -6.01 32.56 8.90
N ILE A 428 -6.47 31.37 8.50
CA ILE A 428 -7.82 31.11 8.05
C ILE A 428 -8.68 30.90 9.31
N PRO A 429 -9.80 31.62 9.49
CA PRO A 429 -10.67 31.43 10.64
C PRO A 429 -11.17 29.98 10.70
N GLY A 430 -10.74 29.22 11.69
CA GLY A 430 -11.18 27.83 11.87
C GLY A 430 -12.66 27.77 12.20
N LYS A 431 -13.43 26.93 11.48
CA LYS A 431 -14.73 26.46 11.95
C LYS A 431 -14.50 25.26 12.87
N GLN A 432 -14.45 25.47 14.18
CA GLN A 432 -14.85 24.40 15.09
C GLN A 432 -16.27 24.65 15.56
N THR A 433 -17.10 23.62 15.38
CA THR A 433 -18.32 23.39 16.14
C THR A 433 -17.96 23.27 17.61
N SER A 434 -18.07 24.36 18.37
CA SER A 434 -18.13 24.26 19.82
C SER A 434 -19.60 24.13 20.22
N GLY A 435 -19.85 23.28 21.22
CA GLY A 435 -20.97 23.54 22.13
C GLY A 435 -20.96 25.00 22.57
N LYS A 436 -22.15 25.49 22.92
CA LYS A 436 -22.38 26.87 23.36
C LYS A 436 -21.32 27.25 24.40
N ASN A 437 -20.62 28.35 24.12
CA ASN A 437 -19.65 29.08 24.95
C ASN A 437 -18.17 28.89 24.56
N ASN A 438 -17.62 29.98 24.00
CA ASN A 438 -16.23 30.26 23.64
C ASN A 438 -15.64 29.56 22.39
N PRO A 439 -15.63 30.23 21.22
CA PRO A 439 -14.61 29.93 20.21
C PRO A 439 -13.24 30.26 20.81
N VAL A 440 -12.38 29.26 20.99
CA VAL A 440 -10.95 29.50 21.24
C VAL A 440 -10.40 30.14 19.97
N LYS A 441 -10.36 31.48 19.95
CA LYS A 441 -9.64 32.22 18.94
C LYS A 441 -8.16 32.01 19.22
N TYR A 442 -7.45 31.28 18.36
CA TYR A 442 -5.99 31.17 18.34
C TYR A 442 -5.31 32.50 17.92
N ASN A 443 -5.84 33.63 18.40
CA ASN A 443 -5.38 34.97 18.10
C ASN A 443 -4.09 35.33 18.86
N HIS A 444 -3.72 34.59 19.91
CA HIS A 444 -2.46 34.77 20.63
C HIS A 444 -1.28 34.02 19.98
N LEU A 445 -1.54 32.99 19.17
CA LEU A 445 -0.56 32.28 18.35
C LEU A 445 -0.09 33.12 17.12
N ALA A 446 -0.05 34.45 17.24
CA ALA A 446 -0.09 35.39 16.11
C ALA A 446 1.23 36.05 15.72
N SER A 447 2.34 35.77 16.40
CA SER A 447 3.60 36.50 16.16
C SER A 447 4.68 35.74 15.39
N PHE A 448 4.61 34.41 15.25
CA PHE A 448 5.66 33.63 14.57
C PHE A 448 5.20 32.99 13.25
N GLY A 449 5.98 33.20 12.18
CA GLY A 449 5.89 32.49 10.89
C GLY A 449 4.66 32.75 10.00
N LYS A 450 3.57 33.34 10.49
CA LYS A 450 2.36 33.63 9.68
C LYS A 450 2.66 34.53 8.47
N ALA A 451 3.45 35.58 8.67
CA ALA A 451 3.81 36.52 7.60
C ALA A 451 4.67 35.83 6.53
N GLU A 452 5.69 35.08 6.93
CA GLU A 452 6.61 34.41 6.01
C GLU A 452 5.92 33.33 5.18
N LEU A 453 5.12 32.47 5.81
CA LEU A 453 4.36 31.41 5.11
C LEU A 453 3.29 32.00 4.18
N ARG A 454 2.61 33.07 4.62
CA ARG A 454 1.64 33.80 3.77
C ARG A 454 2.33 34.54 2.62
N ASN A 455 3.49 35.13 2.84
CA ASN A 455 4.27 35.79 1.79
C ASN A 455 4.77 34.76 0.77
N ARG A 456 5.20 33.58 1.24
CA ARG A 456 5.75 32.51 0.40
C ARG A 456 4.71 31.76 -0.43
N TRP A 457 3.54 31.45 0.15
CA TRP A 457 2.52 30.61 -0.51
C TRP A 457 1.14 31.26 -0.68
N GLY A 458 0.99 32.51 -0.26
CA GLY A 458 -0.28 33.24 -0.31
C GLY A 458 -1.24 32.85 0.82
N ALA A 459 -2.21 33.73 1.10
CA ALA A 459 -3.33 33.44 1.99
C ALA A 459 -4.49 32.75 1.22
N LYS A 460 -5.30 31.93 1.91
CA LYS A 460 -6.52 31.23 1.41
C LYS A 460 -6.24 29.92 0.65
N GLU A 461 -7.14 29.48 -0.24
CA GLU A 461 -7.16 28.15 -0.87
C GLU A 461 -5.86 27.77 -1.59
N ARG A 462 -5.22 28.73 -2.28
CA ARG A 462 -3.96 28.48 -3.01
C ARG A 462 -2.78 28.10 -2.09
N GLY A 463 -2.77 28.60 -0.86
CA GLY A 463 -1.71 28.30 0.13
C GLY A 463 -1.95 27.02 0.93
N GLN A 464 -3.17 26.45 0.91
CA GLN A 464 -3.51 25.27 1.73
C GLN A 464 -2.73 24.02 1.34
N GLY A 465 -2.53 23.78 0.04
CA GLY A 465 -1.75 22.63 -0.46
C GLY A 465 -0.30 22.66 0.00
N PRO A 466 0.48 23.71 -0.31
CA PRO A 466 1.86 23.84 0.12
C PRO A 466 2.06 23.71 1.64
N VAL A 467 1.19 24.32 2.45
CA VAL A 467 1.28 24.22 3.92
C VAL A 467 0.93 22.82 4.43
N THR A 468 -0.01 22.13 3.78
CA THR A 468 -0.33 20.75 4.12
C THR A 468 0.84 19.83 3.78
N ASN A 469 1.50 20.05 2.63
CA ASN A 469 2.69 19.32 2.25
C ASN A 469 3.82 19.54 3.26
N LEU A 470 4.04 20.78 3.74
CA LEU A 470 5.00 21.07 4.80
C LEU A 470 4.70 20.27 6.07
N ILE A 471 3.45 20.28 6.57
CA ILE A 471 3.09 19.52 7.77
C ILE A 471 3.30 18.01 7.56
N CYS A 472 2.93 17.49 6.39
CA CYS A 472 3.17 16.09 6.05
C CYS A 472 4.67 15.75 5.99
N GLU A 473 5.51 16.66 5.51
CA GLU A 473 6.96 16.50 5.51
C GLU A 473 7.51 16.47 6.94
N LEU A 474 7.04 17.35 7.84
CA LEU A 474 7.43 17.32 9.25
C LEU A 474 7.05 16.02 9.95
N ILE A 475 5.90 15.44 9.59
CA ILE A 475 5.50 14.11 10.07
C ILE A 475 6.43 13.02 9.49
N ASN A 476 6.77 13.13 8.20
CA ASN A 476 7.60 12.12 7.54
C ASN A 476 9.06 12.14 8.00
N GLN A 477 9.58 13.32 8.37
CA GLN A 477 10.91 13.56 8.92
C GLN A 477 10.95 13.45 10.45
N GLU A 478 9.90 12.90 11.07
CA GLU A 478 9.81 12.63 12.50
C GLU A 478 10.02 13.86 13.40
N TYR A 479 9.61 15.06 12.97
CA TYR A 479 9.48 16.24 13.85
C TYR A 479 8.08 16.32 14.50
N LEU A 480 7.08 15.79 13.81
CA LEU A 480 5.72 15.65 14.30
C LEU A 480 5.31 14.17 14.21
N PHE A 481 4.36 13.77 15.05
CA PHE A 481 3.71 12.47 14.93
C PHE A 481 2.21 12.59 15.15
N GLU A 482 1.50 11.54 14.76
CA GLU A 482 0.05 11.48 14.86
C GLU A 482 -0.38 10.48 15.93
N ARG A 483 -1.10 10.95 16.95
CA ARG A 483 -1.77 10.08 17.91
C ARG A 483 -3.17 9.73 17.43
N GLY A 484 -3.51 8.44 17.53
CA GLY A 484 -4.90 8.01 17.47
C GLY A 484 -5.64 8.50 18.72
N SER A 485 -6.81 9.11 18.54
CA SER A 485 -7.73 9.40 19.64
C SER A 485 -8.16 8.10 20.32
N THR A 486 -7.72 7.86 21.55
CA THR A 486 -8.20 6.73 22.36
C THR A 486 -9.50 7.04 23.11
N ASP A 487 -9.93 8.31 23.23
CA ASP A 487 -11.18 8.60 23.93
C ASP A 487 -12.42 8.38 23.05
N LEU A 488 -13.28 7.51 23.58
CA LEU A 488 -14.75 7.49 23.49
C LEU A 488 -15.34 7.86 22.12
N GLU A 489 -15.80 6.83 21.41
CA GLU A 489 -16.87 6.85 20.40
C GLU A 489 -17.18 8.23 19.78
N LYS A 490 -16.41 8.63 18.74
CA LYS A 490 -16.84 9.38 17.53
C LYS A 490 -15.74 10.21 16.87
N SER A 491 -14.60 10.47 17.52
CA SER A 491 -13.53 11.27 16.88
C SER A 491 -12.55 10.39 16.09
N ARG A 492 -12.74 10.32 14.77
CA ARG A 492 -11.94 9.52 13.81
C ARG A 492 -10.65 10.18 13.33
N TYR A 493 -10.26 11.33 13.88
CA TYR A 493 -9.19 12.15 13.31
C TYR A 493 -7.88 12.05 14.10
N PRO A 494 -6.74 11.84 13.42
CA PRO A 494 -5.42 11.86 14.05
C PRO A 494 -5.09 13.26 14.59
N VAL A 495 -4.41 13.27 15.73
CA VAL A 495 -4.02 14.49 16.46
C VAL A 495 -2.51 14.63 16.38
N LEU A 496 -2.03 15.83 16.12
CA LEU A 496 -0.60 16.11 16.02
C LEU A 496 0.03 16.34 17.40
N ASP A 497 1.24 15.83 17.56
CA ASP A 497 2.12 16.12 18.70
C ASP A 497 3.60 16.10 18.25
N LEU A 498 4.49 16.59 19.12
CA LEU A 498 5.93 16.69 18.89
C LEU A 498 6.66 15.41 19.29
N THR A 499 7.47 14.89 18.37
CA THR A 499 8.47 13.83 18.64
C THR A 499 9.64 14.40 19.43
N ASP A 500 10.52 13.54 19.94
CA ASP A 500 11.73 13.94 20.66
C ASP A 500 12.61 14.87 19.79
N GLN A 501 12.76 14.56 18.51
CA GLN A 501 13.43 15.45 17.53
C GLN A 501 12.72 16.80 17.37
N GLY A 502 11.38 16.83 17.41
CA GLY A 502 10.60 18.06 17.39
C GLY A 502 10.83 18.94 18.64
N TRP A 503 10.96 18.31 19.81
CA TRP A 503 11.30 18.97 21.08
C TRP A 503 12.71 19.55 21.06
N GLU A 504 13.69 18.74 20.68
CA GLU A 504 15.10 19.14 20.56
C GLU A 504 15.28 20.30 19.57
N TYR A 505 14.58 20.25 18.43
CA TYR A 505 14.66 21.29 17.41
C TYR A 505 14.14 22.65 17.91
N LEU A 506 13.15 22.66 18.80
CA LEU A 506 12.66 23.88 19.45
C LEU A 506 13.55 24.33 20.62
N GLY A 507 14.55 23.53 21.03
CA GLY A 507 15.39 23.81 22.18
C GLY A 507 14.71 23.58 23.53
N HIS A 508 13.63 22.79 23.57
CA HIS A 508 12.92 22.44 24.80
C HIS A 508 13.43 21.11 25.38
N GLN A 509 13.37 20.95 26.70
CA GLN A 509 13.67 19.68 27.35
C GLN A 509 12.62 18.63 26.97
N ILE A 510 13.07 17.41 26.67
CA ILE A 510 12.20 16.27 26.38
C ILE A 510 11.50 15.85 27.69
N PRO A 511 10.15 15.79 27.74
CA PRO A 511 9.43 15.33 28.93
C PRO A 511 9.74 13.86 29.25
N SER A 512 9.97 13.52 30.53
CA SER A 512 10.18 12.13 30.98
C SER A 512 8.91 11.28 30.84
N GLU A 513 9.08 9.96 30.61
CA GLU A 513 7.97 8.99 30.64
C GLU A 513 7.50 8.76 32.08
N GLY A 514 6.57 9.60 32.55
CA GLY A 514 5.91 9.39 33.83
C GLY A 514 4.91 8.23 33.77
N LEU A 515 5.20 7.15 34.50
CA LEU A 515 4.28 6.06 34.81
C LEU A 515 3.07 6.52 35.66
N GLN A 516 1.94 5.87 35.38
CA GLN A 516 0.66 5.71 36.09
C GLN A 516 -0.46 6.78 35.98
N PRO A 517 -1.72 6.31 35.81
CA PRO A 517 -2.91 7.13 35.62
C PRO A 517 -3.28 7.88 36.91
N ALA A 518 -3.61 9.16 36.79
CA ALA A 518 -4.27 9.88 37.87
C ALA A 518 -5.61 9.18 38.17
N GLU A 519 -5.82 8.79 39.43
CA GLU A 519 -7.12 8.32 39.90
C GLU A 519 -8.20 9.35 39.53
N PRO A 520 -9.39 8.91 39.07
CA PRO A 520 -10.48 9.84 38.78
C PRO A 520 -10.86 10.59 40.07
N PRO A 521 -11.18 11.89 39.99
CA PRO A 521 -11.54 12.66 41.17
C PRO A 521 -12.77 12.06 41.85
N SER A 522 -12.70 11.89 43.17
CA SER A 522 -13.84 11.44 43.97
C SER A 522 -15.06 12.35 43.77
N PRO A 523 -16.28 11.81 43.60
CA PRO A 523 -17.47 12.62 43.39
C PRO A 523 -17.92 13.21 44.73
N ARG A 524 -17.57 14.47 44.98
CA ARG A 524 -18.27 15.31 45.97
C ARG A 524 -19.49 15.96 45.31
N GLY A 525 -20.66 15.63 45.82
CA GLY A 525 -21.82 16.53 45.86
C GLY A 525 -22.88 16.36 44.79
N GLN A 526 -23.69 15.30 44.88
CA GLN A 526 -25.10 15.38 44.52
C GLN A 526 -25.95 14.78 45.63
N GLU A 527 -26.42 15.65 46.51
CA GLU A 527 -27.53 15.36 47.40
C GLU A 527 -28.86 15.44 46.61
N GLN A 528 -29.77 14.54 46.99
CA GLN A 528 -31.21 14.53 46.76
C GLN A 528 -31.72 14.10 45.37
N ARG A 529 -32.13 12.83 45.29
CA ARG A 529 -33.56 12.47 45.15
C ARG A 529 -33.82 11.04 45.63
N ASN A 530 -34.64 10.96 46.67
CA ASN A 530 -35.25 9.75 47.23
C ASN A 530 -35.99 8.92 46.18
N GLY A 531 -35.98 7.59 46.34
CA GLY A 531 -37.09 6.75 45.90
C GLY A 531 -36.77 5.31 45.51
N GLY A 532 -36.64 4.43 46.50
CA GLY A 532 -37.34 3.13 46.49
C GLY A 532 -36.75 1.93 45.73
N ARG A 533 -36.56 0.87 46.51
CA ARG A 533 -36.70 -0.58 46.22
C ARG A 533 -35.50 -1.42 45.78
N ASN A 534 -35.20 -2.32 46.71
CA ASN A 534 -34.95 -3.76 46.58
C ASN A 534 -33.52 -4.22 46.31
N GLU A 535 -32.88 -4.59 47.41
CA GLU A 535 -31.85 -5.62 47.50
C GLU A 535 -32.36 -6.95 46.93
N VAL A 536 -31.57 -7.56 46.05
CA VAL A 536 -31.46 -9.01 45.94
C VAL A 536 -29.97 -9.32 45.90
N LYS A 537 -29.52 -10.03 46.94
CA LYS A 537 -28.24 -10.72 47.01
C LYS A 537 -28.22 -11.80 45.94
N ASP A 538 -27.11 -11.94 45.23
CA ASP A 538 -26.67 -13.28 44.84
C ASP A 538 -25.15 -13.41 44.92
N GLN A 539 -24.76 -14.36 45.76
CA GLN A 539 -23.42 -14.85 45.96
C GLN A 539 -23.07 -15.78 44.79
N ARG A 540 -21.87 -15.66 44.22
CA ARG A 540 -21.16 -16.82 43.68
C ARG A 540 -19.65 -16.67 43.82
N GLN A 541 -19.19 -17.40 44.82
CA GLN A 541 -17.88 -17.96 45.11
C GLN A 541 -16.93 -18.23 43.92
N GLU A 542 -15.67 -17.86 44.17
CA GLU A 542 -14.45 -18.69 44.13
C GLU A 542 -14.04 -19.42 42.83
N ARG A 543 -12.88 -19.04 42.26
CA ARG A 543 -11.59 -19.80 42.27
C ARG A 543 -10.66 -19.40 41.11
N ALA A 544 -9.44 -18.98 41.45
CA ALA A 544 -8.18 -19.21 40.73
C ALA A 544 -7.06 -18.63 41.64
N THR A 545 -6.48 -19.38 42.58
CA THR A 545 -5.24 -20.18 42.46
C THR A 545 -4.17 -19.56 41.56
N ASP A 546 -3.27 -18.80 42.20
CA ASP A 546 -1.82 -18.97 42.22
C ASP A 546 -1.19 -19.78 41.08
N GLU A 547 -0.31 -19.13 40.31
CA GLU A 547 1.02 -19.63 39.97
C GLU A 547 1.85 -18.46 39.41
N ALA A 548 2.74 -17.95 40.25
CA ALA A 548 3.85 -17.08 39.89
C ALA A 548 5.13 -17.91 40.03
N GLY A 549 5.92 -17.97 38.96
CA GLY A 549 7.19 -18.68 38.94
C GLY A 549 8.05 -18.18 37.78
N ASP A 550 8.99 -17.32 38.11
CA ASP A 550 10.32 -17.08 37.52
C ASP A 550 10.65 -17.74 36.16
N GLU A 551 10.84 -16.91 35.14
CA GLU A 551 11.72 -17.20 33.99
C GLU A 551 12.48 -15.94 33.58
N GLU A 552 13.61 -15.68 34.26
CA GLU A 552 14.63 -14.71 33.88
C GLU A 552 16.00 -15.41 33.87
N GLU A 553 16.30 -16.15 32.80
CA GLU A 553 17.67 -16.51 32.39
C GLU A 553 17.62 -17.19 31.01
N ILE A 554 18.72 -17.16 30.26
CA ILE A 554 18.96 -17.73 28.91
C ILE A 554 18.90 -16.70 27.77
N TRP A 555 19.96 -15.89 27.64
CA TRP A 555 20.35 -15.23 26.37
C TRP A 555 21.85 -15.03 26.15
N GLU A 556 22.72 -15.90 26.67
CA GLU A 556 24.14 -15.92 26.27
C GLU A 556 24.64 -17.35 26.06
N ARG A 557 24.95 -17.71 24.80
CA ARG A 557 25.99 -18.68 24.35
C ARG A 557 25.71 -19.35 23.00
N ILE A 558 25.64 -18.59 21.90
CA ILE A 558 26.01 -19.15 20.58
C ILE A 558 26.71 -18.05 19.78
N GLY A 559 28.05 -18.06 19.79
CA GLY A 559 28.83 -17.05 19.07
C GLY A 559 30.33 -17.26 19.15
N SER A 560 30.83 -18.46 18.83
CA SER A 560 32.25 -18.68 18.52
C SER A 560 32.49 -20.11 18.03
N GLY A 561 32.85 -20.27 16.77
CA GLY A 561 33.41 -21.52 16.25
C GLY A 561 33.10 -21.80 14.79
N ALA A 562 33.95 -21.29 13.90
CA ALA A 562 34.50 -21.98 12.72
C ALA A 562 34.95 -20.95 11.66
N GLN A 563 36.20 -20.53 11.76
CA GLN A 563 36.97 -19.96 10.67
C GLN A 563 38.17 -20.88 10.45
N GLU A 564 38.56 -21.04 9.19
CA GLU A 564 39.74 -21.75 8.65
C GLU A 564 39.66 -23.27 8.53
N VAL A 565 39.42 -23.76 7.29
CA VAL A 565 40.34 -24.64 6.54
C VAL A 565 40.10 -24.46 5.03
N GLY A 566 41.17 -24.11 4.30
CA GLY A 566 41.48 -24.72 2.99
C GLY A 566 41.09 -23.99 1.70
N GLN A 567 41.89 -23.00 1.29
CA GLN A 567 42.23 -22.82 -0.13
C GLN A 567 43.26 -23.89 -0.52
N ASP A 568 43.07 -24.59 -1.64
CA ASP A 568 43.96 -24.54 -2.82
C ASP A 568 43.59 -25.63 -3.86
N ARG A 569 43.81 -25.30 -5.15
CA ARG A 569 43.86 -26.15 -6.38
C ARG A 569 42.52 -26.59 -7.01
N THR A 570 42.30 -26.57 -8.33
CA THR A 570 43.13 -26.30 -9.52
C THR A 570 42.23 -26.14 -10.75
N GLU A 571 42.76 -25.44 -11.74
CA GLU A 571 42.31 -25.26 -13.13
C GLU A 571 41.83 -26.54 -13.85
N THR A 572 40.71 -26.41 -14.58
CA THR A 572 40.42 -26.97 -15.92
C THR A 572 39.15 -26.24 -16.39
N GLY A 573 39.08 -25.45 -17.46
CA GLY A 573 39.45 -25.80 -18.83
C GLY A 573 38.28 -26.50 -19.51
N GLY A 574 37.36 -25.75 -20.12
CA GLY A 574 36.16 -26.33 -20.75
C GLY A 574 35.28 -25.32 -21.48
N THR A 575 35.71 -24.95 -22.68
CA THR A 575 34.92 -24.30 -23.74
C THR A 575 33.77 -25.21 -24.21
N ALA A 576 32.55 -24.68 -24.29
CA ALA A 576 31.47 -25.26 -25.11
C ALA A 576 30.54 -24.15 -25.61
N ASP A 577 30.97 -23.61 -26.74
CA ASP A 577 30.23 -23.19 -27.92
C ASP A 577 28.82 -23.80 -28.17
N LEU A 578 27.97 -22.96 -28.81
CA LEU A 578 26.86 -23.26 -29.76
C LEU A 578 25.54 -23.79 -29.13
N GLU A 579 24.32 -23.47 -29.61
CA GLU A 579 23.82 -22.69 -30.75
C GLU A 579 22.28 -22.59 -30.64
N VAL A 580 21.74 -21.51 -31.21
CA VAL A 580 20.35 -21.23 -31.66
C VAL A 580 19.24 -21.04 -30.62
#